data_AF-A0A1J1GUS6-F1
#
_entry.id   AF-A0A1J1GUS6-F1
#
_cell.length_a   1.000
_cell.length_b   1.000
_cell.length_c   1.000
_cell.angle_alpha   90.00
_cell.angle_beta   90.00
_cell.angle_gamma   90.00
#
_symmetry.space_group_name_H-M   'P 1'
#
loop_
_entity.id
_entity.type
_entity.pdbx_description
1 polymer ?
#
loop_
_entity_poly.entity_id
_entity_poly.type
_entity_poly.pdbx_seq_one_letter_code
_entity_poly.pdbx_strand_id
1 'polypeptide(L)'
;MALLYNEGCENFEEDSAICRMNICPIKQSKFQKSLCDIGMPFVKMYRPLNNASNDISKNIFKYERYGRYGYSRIIILSNDYQDGIVFLYEYNIHYDPYPTKTYLCRLRNINQTAALCESVDMYYLDKRLSFSSYDIINGKNDQPLKHLKNPNHKIIKLNYKNLFIKEHSCHHIKTRYISDHNCMYAICEKKNEDYMLCSDANYSGKLIFLHSANQKYKKFMYLPERCLTRDSNLACVPYYCETNAKDKFFPCEHKEISVIKDIMPYAKRSEVMPIKQQIVHHEDNLSASALFAMTLMPFLILFVFFWCYLYKNFKKRRRRKIY
;
A
#
# COMPACT_ATOMS: atom_id res chain seq x y z
N MET A 1 5.80 -9.15 -2.08
CA MET A 1 5.23 -8.16 -1.15
C MET A 1 4.55 -8.88 0.00
N ALA A 2 4.52 -8.26 1.16
CA ALA A 2 3.76 -8.72 2.32
C ALA A 2 3.11 -7.52 3.02
N LEU A 3 1.98 -7.77 3.68
CA LEU A 3 1.41 -6.86 4.67
C LEU A 3 2.11 -7.13 6.00
N LEU A 4 2.68 -6.12 6.61
CA LEU A 4 3.02 -6.13 8.02
C LEU A 4 1.84 -5.56 8.80
N TYR A 5 1.36 -6.29 9.79
CA TYR A 5 0.38 -5.84 10.77
C TYR A 5 1.07 -5.70 12.13
N ASN A 6 0.97 -4.51 12.73
CA ASN A 6 1.70 -4.11 13.93
C ASN A 6 0.71 -3.73 15.04
N GLU A 7 0.69 -4.51 16.12
CA GLU A 7 -0.10 -4.24 17.32
C GLU A 7 0.73 -3.57 18.42
N GLY A 8 2.01 -3.30 18.17
CA GLY A 8 2.93 -2.65 19.09
C GLY A 8 4.01 -3.58 19.64
N CYS A 9 4.90 -3.01 20.44
CA CYS A 9 5.95 -3.74 21.15
C CYS A 9 5.74 -3.64 22.65
N GLU A 10 6.01 -4.73 23.35
CA GLU A 10 6.10 -4.77 24.81
C GLU A 10 7.49 -4.26 25.25
N ASN A 11 7.63 -3.99 26.55
CA ASN A 11 8.78 -3.30 27.14
C ASN A 11 10.13 -3.80 26.62
N PHE A 12 11.06 -2.87 26.40
CA PHE A 12 12.43 -3.16 26.01
C PHE A 12 13.17 -3.83 27.18
N GLU A 13 13.67 -5.05 26.98
CA GLU A 13 14.66 -5.67 27.85
C GLU A 13 16.02 -5.55 27.14
N GLU A 14 16.88 -4.68 27.68
CA GLU A 14 18.22 -4.40 27.15
C GLU A 14 18.21 -3.97 25.66
N ASP A 15 18.89 -4.73 24.78
CA ASP A 15 19.01 -4.47 23.34
C ASP A 15 17.92 -5.14 22.50
N SER A 16 16.93 -5.77 23.13
CA SER A 16 15.87 -6.51 22.46
C SER A 16 14.48 -6.07 22.90
N ALA A 17 13.52 -6.17 21.98
CA ALA A 17 12.11 -5.96 22.29
C ALA A 17 11.27 -7.10 21.74
N ILE A 18 10.21 -7.41 22.45
CA ILE A 18 9.22 -8.41 22.06
C ILE A 18 8.06 -7.65 21.42
N CYS A 19 7.84 -7.87 20.12
CA CYS A 19 6.83 -7.14 19.36
C CYS A 19 5.69 -8.04 18.89
N ARG A 20 4.47 -7.52 18.96
CA ARG A 20 3.27 -8.13 18.36
C ARG A 20 3.15 -7.66 16.92
N MET A 21 4.06 -8.12 16.08
CA MET A 21 4.09 -7.81 14.66
C MET A 21 4.03 -9.08 13.83
N ASN A 22 3.11 -9.12 12.86
CA ASN A 22 2.89 -10.25 11.99
C ASN A 22 3.12 -9.84 10.54
N ILE A 23 3.94 -10.62 9.82
CA ILE A 23 4.13 -10.43 8.38
C ILE A 23 3.34 -11.48 7.59
N CYS A 24 2.56 -11.00 6.64
CA CYS A 24 1.58 -11.79 5.93
C CYS A 24 1.83 -11.67 4.42
N PRO A 25 2.42 -12.71 3.79
CA PRO A 25 2.70 -12.71 2.37
C PRO A 25 1.40 -12.52 1.57
N ILE A 26 1.39 -11.54 0.66
CA ILE A 26 0.22 -11.27 -0.18
C ILE A 26 0.26 -12.21 -1.37
N LYS A 27 -0.72 -13.11 -1.47
CA LYS A 27 -0.90 -14.01 -2.61
C LYS A 27 -1.95 -13.43 -3.56
N GLN A 28 -1.54 -13.09 -4.79
CA GLN A 28 -2.44 -12.59 -5.84
C GLN A 28 -3.23 -13.71 -6.55
N SER A 29 -3.40 -14.87 -5.91
CA SER A 29 -4.17 -15.98 -6.48
C SER A 29 -5.64 -15.59 -6.61
N LYS A 30 -6.23 -15.89 -7.77
CA LYS A 30 -7.63 -15.58 -8.09
C LYS A 30 -8.64 -16.36 -7.24
N PHE A 31 -8.23 -17.42 -6.54
CA PHE A 31 -9.15 -18.34 -5.87
C PHE A 31 -8.85 -18.57 -4.38
N GLN A 32 -7.81 -17.92 -3.84
CA GLN A 32 -7.45 -18.07 -2.44
C GLN A 32 -7.62 -16.75 -1.70
N LYS A 33 -8.34 -16.81 -0.57
CA LYS A 33 -8.36 -15.73 0.40
C LYS A 33 -6.96 -15.53 0.96
N SER A 34 -6.56 -14.27 1.12
CA SER A 34 -5.34 -13.96 1.86
C SER A 34 -5.66 -14.01 3.34
N LEU A 35 -4.99 -14.90 4.06
CA LEU A 35 -5.12 -15.09 5.50
C LEU A 35 -3.85 -14.57 6.17
N CYS A 36 -4.04 -13.81 7.24
CA CYS A 36 -2.99 -13.31 8.10
C CYS A 36 -3.34 -13.76 9.52
N ASP A 37 -2.64 -14.78 10.01
CA ASP A 37 -2.80 -15.22 11.39
C ASP A 37 -2.10 -14.22 12.31
N ILE A 38 -2.88 -13.50 13.09
CA ILE A 38 -2.40 -12.52 14.07
C ILE A 38 -2.44 -13.08 15.50
N GLY A 39 -2.82 -14.35 15.69
CA GLY A 39 -2.74 -15.07 16.96
C GLY A 39 -1.38 -15.72 17.22
N MET A 40 -0.48 -15.69 16.24
CA MET A 40 0.87 -16.28 16.25
C MET A 40 1.91 -15.39 16.97
N PRO A 41 3.07 -15.93 17.38
CA PRO A 41 3.82 -15.45 18.52
C PRO A 41 4.56 -14.14 18.26
N PHE A 42 4.93 -13.50 19.36
CA PHE A 42 5.76 -12.32 19.38
C PHE A 42 7.05 -12.51 18.56
N VAL A 43 7.40 -11.49 17.79
CA VAL A 43 8.66 -11.42 17.05
C VAL A 43 9.70 -10.68 17.89
N LYS A 44 10.87 -11.29 18.04
CA LYS A 44 12.00 -10.63 18.71
C LYS A 44 12.65 -9.63 17.76
N MET A 45 12.80 -8.40 18.25
CA MET A 45 13.46 -7.30 17.59
C MET A 45 14.91 -7.19 18.09
N TYR A 46 15.84 -7.08 17.15
CA TYR A 46 17.26 -6.94 17.41
C TYR A 46 17.76 -5.59 16.87
N ARG A 47 18.57 -4.91 17.68
CA ARG A 47 19.35 -3.75 17.25
C ARG A 47 20.80 -4.19 17.01
N PRO A 48 21.26 -4.27 15.76
CA PRO A 48 22.65 -4.61 15.49
C PRO A 48 23.58 -3.51 16.04
N LEU A 49 24.64 -3.93 16.76
CA LEU A 49 25.55 -3.07 17.52
C LEU A 49 26.43 -2.15 16.66
N ASN A 50 26.55 -2.38 15.35
CA ASN A 50 27.32 -1.53 14.42
C ASN A 50 26.85 -1.70 12.98
N ASN A 51 26.35 -0.62 12.37
CA ASN A 51 25.88 -0.61 10.97
C ASN A 51 26.43 0.61 10.19
N ALA A 52 27.74 0.86 10.30
CA ALA A 52 28.41 1.98 9.62
C ALA A 52 28.26 1.97 8.07
N SER A 53 27.84 0.85 7.48
CA SER A 53 27.68 0.68 6.03
C SER A 53 26.29 1.09 5.48
N ASN A 54 25.31 1.29 6.37
CA ASN A 54 23.95 1.68 6.01
C ASN A 54 23.86 3.21 5.90
N ASP A 55 23.23 3.70 4.83
CA ASP A 55 22.88 5.11 4.66
C ASP A 55 21.36 5.19 4.43
N ILE A 56 20.61 5.02 5.53
CA ILE A 56 19.15 5.00 5.49
C ILE A 56 18.58 6.38 5.14
N SER A 57 19.34 7.45 5.37
CA SER A 57 18.99 8.80 4.90
C SER A 57 18.89 8.89 3.36
N LYS A 58 19.45 7.91 2.64
CA LYS A 58 19.34 7.76 1.18
C LYS A 58 18.59 6.48 0.75
N ASN A 59 17.95 5.77 1.68
CA ASN A 59 17.37 4.43 1.47
C ASN A 59 18.41 3.42 0.94
N ILE A 60 19.60 3.40 1.52
CA ILE A 60 20.67 2.46 1.16
C ILE A 60 21.01 1.60 2.37
N PHE A 61 21.05 0.28 2.19
CA PHE A 61 21.49 -0.64 3.23
C PHE A 61 22.32 -1.77 2.62
N LYS A 62 23.17 -2.41 3.42
CA LYS A 62 23.86 -3.63 3.03
C LYS A 62 23.03 -4.83 3.51
N TYR A 63 22.70 -5.74 2.60
CA TYR A 63 21.97 -6.95 2.99
C TYR A 63 22.98 -8.01 3.42
N GLU A 64 23.16 -8.17 4.73
CA GLU A 64 24.15 -9.09 5.29
C GLU A 64 23.49 -10.38 5.77
N ARG A 65 24.31 -11.42 5.90
CA ARG A 65 23.86 -12.67 6.50
C ARG A 65 23.88 -12.55 8.01
N TYR A 66 22.72 -12.58 8.62
CA TYR A 66 22.58 -12.65 10.07
C TYR A 66 22.63 -14.12 10.51
N GLY A 67 23.26 -14.39 11.67
CA GLY A 67 23.54 -15.75 12.16
C GLY A 67 22.28 -16.64 12.26
N ARG A 68 22.49 -17.97 12.34
CA ARG A 68 21.41 -18.97 12.42
C ARG A 68 20.42 -18.62 13.53
N TYR A 69 19.14 -18.69 13.20
CA TYR A 69 18.06 -18.42 14.14
C TYR A 69 16.80 -19.21 13.78
N GLY A 70 16.39 -20.10 14.69
CA GLY A 70 15.25 -20.99 14.48
C GLY A 70 13.90 -20.31 14.65
N TYR A 71 13.77 -19.01 14.46
CA TYR A 71 12.48 -18.31 14.54
C TYR A 71 12.46 -17.02 13.73
N SER A 72 11.27 -16.46 13.55
CA SER A 72 11.11 -15.17 12.88
C SER A 72 11.67 -14.04 13.75
N ARG A 73 12.40 -13.10 13.15
CA ARG A 73 13.00 -11.96 13.86
C ARG A 73 12.95 -10.67 13.07
N ILE A 74 13.02 -9.55 13.78
CA ILE A 74 13.17 -8.22 13.20
C ILE A 74 14.60 -7.72 13.44
N ILE A 75 15.21 -7.14 12.42
CA ILE A 75 16.54 -6.54 12.48
C ILE A 75 16.42 -5.07 12.10
N ILE A 76 16.65 -4.19 13.06
CA ILE A 76 16.54 -2.75 12.86
C ILE A 76 17.72 -2.25 12.03
N LEU A 77 17.43 -1.58 10.92
CA LEU A 77 18.44 -0.94 10.06
C LEU A 77 18.60 0.55 10.37
N SER A 78 17.52 1.21 10.79
CA SER A 78 17.53 2.56 11.35
C SER A 78 16.36 2.71 12.32
N ASN A 79 16.61 3.39 13.44
CA ASN A 79 15.61 3.75 14.43
C ASN A 79 15.50 5.28 14.59
N ASP A 80 15.59 6.01 13.48
CA ASP A 80 15.36 7.45 13.52
C ASP A 80 13.85 7.73 13.48
N TYR A 81 13.28 8.16 14.61
CA TYR A 81 11.88 8.59 14.68
C TYR A 81 11.56 9.80 13.78
N GLN A 82 12.58 10.52 13.27
CA GLN A 82 12.39 11.61 12.31
C GLN A 82 12.25 11.10 10.88
N ASP A 83 13.10 10.16 10.46
CA ASP A 83 13.15 9.62 9.10
C ASP A 83 12.38 8.31 8.94
N GLY A 84 11.80 7.75 10.02
CA GLY A 84 11.07 6.49 10.05
C GLY A 84 11.94 5.29 10.43
N ILE A 85 11.30 4.26 10.97
CA ILE A 85 11.93 3.01 11.40
C ILE A 85 12.00 2.08 10.19
N VAL A 86 13.22 1.71 9.77
CA VAL A 86 13.45 0.77 8.66
C VAL A 86 14.08 -0.50 9.20
N PHE A 87 13.57 -1.66 8.80
CA PHE A 87 14.02 -2.93 9.33
C PHE A 87 13.81 -4.09 8.36
N LEU A 88 14.56 -5.16 8.57
CA LEU A 88 14.35 -6.45 7.92
C LEU A 88 13.47 -7.31 8.83
N TYR A 89 12.43 -7.89 8.26
CA TYR A 89 11.67 -8.97 8.86
C TYR A 89 12.13 -10.28 8.23
N GLU A 90 12.83 -11.10 9.01
CA GLU A 90 13.23 -12.45 8.63
C GLU A 90 12.12 -13.42 9.04
N TYR A 91 11.38 -13.92 8.04
CA TYR A 91 10.26 -14.83 8.22
C TYR A 91 10.74 -16.27 8.23
N ASN A 92 10.51 -16.94 9.36
CA ASN A 92 10.88 -18.32 9.61
C ASN A 92 9.84 -18.99 10.52
N ILE A 93 8.81 -19.59 9.91
CA ILE A 93 7.73 -20.29 10.63
C ILE A 93 7.99 -21.79 10.80
N HIS A 94 8.97 -22.33 10.07
CA HIS A 94 9.31 -23.75 10.09
C HIS A 94 10.50 -24.08 11.00
N TYR A 95 10.98 -23.08 11.77
CA TYR A 95 12.12 -23.22 12.67
C TYR A 95 13.39 -23.70 11.94
N ASP A 96 13.51 -23.35 10.65
CA ASP A 96 14.66 -23.71 9.82
C ASP A 96 15.93 -22.99 10.30
N PRO A 97 17.14 -23.48 9.97
CA PRO A 97 18.39 -22.80 10.35
C PRO A 97 18.54 -21.38 9.74
N TYR A 98 17.80 -21.09 8.68
CA TYR A 98 17.81 -19.81 7.95
C TYR A 98 16.37 -19.38 7.64
N PRO A 99 16.10 -18.07 7.53
CA PRO A 99 14.76 -17.60 7.22
C PRO A 99 14.32 -18.06 5.84
N THR A 100 13.08 -18.55 5.74
CA THR A 100 12.45 -18.91 4.48
C THR A 100 12.35 -17.70 3.54
N LYS A 101 12.15 -16.50 4.12
CA LYS A 101 12.05 -15.26 3.34
C LYS A 101 12.41 -14.05 4.18
N THR A 102 13.04 -13.05 3.57
CA THR A 102 13.32 -11.76 4.21
C THR A 102 12.52 -10.66 3.52
N TYR A 103 11.95 -9.76 4.31
CA TYR A 103 11.21 -8.59 3.83
C TYR A 103 11.82 -7.32 4.38
N LEU A 104 11.93 -6.29 3.55
CA LEU A 104 12.27 -4.94 4.01
C LEU A 104 10.97 -4.19 4.30
N CYS A 105 10.88 -3.68 5.52
CA CYS A 105 9.73 -2.95 6.04
C CYS A 105 10.14 -1.55 6.51
N ARG A 106 9.18 -0.63 6.47
CA ARG A 106 9.29 0.72 7.01
C ARG A 106 8.04 1.00 7.84
N LEU A 107 8.22 1.69 8.95
CA LEU A 107 7.15 2.33 9.72
C LEU A 107 7.51 3.79 9.91
N ARG A 108 6.56 4.70 9.73
CA ARG A 108 6.78 6.12 10.05
C ARG A 108 7.02 6.32 11.55
N ASN A 109 6.32 5.56 12.38
CA ASN A 109 6.50 5.50 13.83
C ASN A 109 6.11 4.10 14.35
N ILE A 110 6.51 3.76 15.58
CA ILE A 110 6.27 2.44 16.17
C ILE A 110 4.77 2.12 16.37
N ASN A 111 3.90 3.13 16.42
CA ASN A 111 2.46 2.98 16.59
C ASN A 111 1.71 2.80 15.26
N GLN A 112 2.41 2.89 14.13
CA GLN A 112 1.78 2.68 12.83
C GLN A 112 1.35 1.21 12.70
N THR A 113 0.06 1.00 12.48
CA THR A 113 -0.58 -0.32 12.57
C THR A 113 -0.31 -1.22 11.37
N ALA A 114 0.06 -0.67 10.22
CA ALA A 114 0.30 -1.44 9.01
C ALA A 114 1.46 -0.89 8.18
N ALA A 115 2.13 -1.78 7.43
CA ALA A 115 3.09 -1.43 6.39
C ALA A 115 2.99 -2.41 5.21
N LEU A 116 3.33 -1.95 4.00
CA LEU A 116 3.58 -2.85 2.88
C LEU A 116 5.09 -3.03 2.69
N CYS A 117 5.52 -4.25 2.91
CA CYS A 117 6.91 -4.65 2.82
C CYS A 117 7.21 -5.35 1.50
N GLU A 118 8.41 -5.15 0.99
CA GLU A 118 8.89 -5.85 -0.21
C GLU A 118 9.86 -6.96 0.16
N SER A 119 9.81 -8.07 -0.56
CA SER A 119 10.72 -9.20 -0.34
C SER A 119 12.10 -8.88 -0.88
N VAL A 120 13.13 -9.14 -0.09
CA VAL A 120 14.52 -9.04 -0.52
C VAL A 120 14.91 -10.34 -1.21
N ASP A 121 15.50 -10.25 -2.40
CA ASP A 121 16.01 -11.42 -3.11
C ASP A 121 17.26 -11.97 -2.40
N MET A 122 17.32 -13.28 -2.18
CA MET A 122 18.49 -13.93 -1.59
C MET A 122 19.77 -13.74 -2.42
N TYR A 123 19.66 -13.54 -3.75
CA TYR A 123 20.80 -13.27 -4.63
C TYR A 123 21.41 -11.87 -4.43
N TYR A 124 20.81 -11.05 -3.57
CA TYR A 124 21.31 -9.75 -3.17
C TYR A 124 22.13 -9.79 -1.88
N LEU A 125 22.33 -10.98 -1.29
CA LEU A 125 23.19 -11.14 -0.13
C LEU A 125 24.58 -10.54 -0.37
N ASP A 126 25.12 -9.89 0.65
CA ASP A 126 26.37 -9.14 0.72
C ASP A 126 26.47 -7.91 -0.21
N LYS A 127 25.40 -7.57 -0.92
CA LYS A 127 25.35 -6.38 -1.79
C LYS A 127 24.78 -5.18 -1.06
N ARG A 128 25.22 -3.99 -1.47
CA ARG A 128 24.55 -2.72 -1.12
C ARG A 128 23.32 -2.57 -1.98
N LEU A 129 22.18 -2.40 -1.33
CA LEU A 129 20.87 -2.27 -1.95
C LEU A 129 20.33 -0.86 -1.74
N SER A 130 19.50 -0.45 -2.68
CA SER A 130 18.71 0.75 -2.61
C SER A 130 17.24 0.40 -2.76
N PHE A 131 16.38 1.23 -2.19
CA PHE A 131 14.93 1.04 -2.28
C PHE A 131 14.21 2.38 -2.37
N SER A 132 13.00 2.36 -2.89
CA SER A 132 12.08 3.48 -2.87
C SER A 132 11.10 3.28 -1.73
N SER A 133 10.67 4.37 -1.10
CA SER A 133 9.64 4.29 -0.08
C SER A 133 8.70 5.47 -0.14
N TYR A 134 7.48 5.27 0.34
CA TYR A 134 6.54 6.37 0.52
C TYR A 134 5.64 6.14 1.72
N ASP A 135 5.29 7.22 2.39
CA ASP A 135 4.31 7.22 3.48
C ASP A 135 3.02 7.88 2.99
N ILE A 136 1.88 7.25 3.26
CA ILE A 136 0.56 7.82 3.00
C ILE A 136 -0.03 8.31 4.31
N ILE A 137 -0.37 9.59 4.31
CA ILE A 137 -0.92 10.26 5.48
C ILE A 137 -2.26 10.91 5.12
N ASN A 138 -3.09 11.13 6.13
CA ASN A 138 -4.35 11.82 5.94
C ASN A 138 -4.11 13.30 5.62
N GLY A 139 -4.75 13.80 4.55
CA GLY A 139 -4.69 15.20 4.14
C GLY A 139 -5.16 16.17 5.24
N LYS A 140 -6.02 15.71 6.17
CA LYS A 140 -6.50 16.50 7.32
C LYS A 140 -5.48 16.65 8.46
N ASN A 141 -4.34 15.95 8.41
CA ASN A 141 -3.30 16.11 9.42
C ASN A 141 -2.45 17.37 9.13
N ASP A 142 -2.66 18.40 9.95
CA ASP A 142 -1.99 19.71 9.90
C ASP A 142 -0.55 19.70 10.46
N GLN A 143 -0.01 18.54 10.85
CA GLN A 143 1.36 18.50 11.33
C GLN A 143 2.33 18.97 10.23
N PRO A 144 3.25 19.91 10.54
CA PRO A 144 4.24 20.37 9.59
C PRO A 144 5.06 19.17 9.12
N LEU A 145 5.01 18.92 7.82
CA LEU A 145 5.85 17.91 7.18
C LEU A 145 7.30 18.33 7.40
N LYS A 146 8.04 17.58 8.23
CA LYS A 146 9.47 17.77 8.38
C LYS A 146 10.11 17.66 6.99
N HIS A 147 11.06 18.54 6.69
CA HIS A 147 11.82 18.47 5.44
C HIS A 147 12.52 17.11 5.36
N LEU A 148 11.98 16.24 4.50
CA LEU A 148 12.59 14.96 4.19
C LEU A 148 13.93 15.20 3.51
N LYS A 149 15.02 14.72 4.12
CA LYS A 149 16.35 14.78 3.49
C LYS A 149 16.50 13.71 2.39
N ASN A 150 15.70 12.65 2.45
CA ASN A 150 15.85 11.48 1.60
C ASN A 150 15.19 11.64 0.22
N PRO A 151 15.95 11.65 -0.89
CA PRO A 151 15.38 11.79 -2.23
C PRO A 151 14.59 10.56 -2.69
N ASN A 152 14.85 9.39 -2.11
CA ASN A 152 14.18 8.13 -2.46
C ASN A 152 12.93 7.88 -1.61
N HIS A 153 12.52 8.86 -0.80
CA HIS A 153 11.33 8.80 0.03
C HIS A 153 10.33 9.91 -0.34
N LYS A 154 9.04 9.59 -0.37
CA LYS A 154 7.96 10.55 -0.62
C LYS A 154 6.89 10.48 0.46
N ILE A 155 6.32 11.62 0.82
CA ILE A 155 5.07 11.65 1.59
C ILE A 155 3.93 12.04 0.65
N ILE A 156 2.90 11.22 0.64
CA ILE A 156 1.71 11.42 -0.18
C ILE A 156 0.55 11.75 0.76
N LYS A 157 -0.01 12.94 0.58
CA LYS A 157 -1.24 13.38 1.28
C LYS A 157 -2.44 13.01 0.42
N LEU A 158 -3.38 12.26 0.99
CA LEU A 158 -4.58 11.81 0.29
C LEU A 158 -5.85 12.10 1.08
N ASN A 159 -6.90 12.35 0.31
CA ASN A 159 -8.27 12.34 0.79
C ASN A 159 -8.83 10.93 0.64
N TYR A 160 -9.11 10.28 1.77
CA TYR A 160 -9.63 8.92 1.78
C TYR A 160 -11.10 8.89 1.37
N LYS A 161 -11.48 7.80 0.70
CA LYS A 161 -12.87 7.54 0.33
C LYS A 161 -13.60 6.91 1.50
N ASN A 162 -14.91 7.15 1.58
CA ASN A 162 -15.78 6.47 2.54
C ASN A 162 -16.14 5.09 2.00
N LEU A 163 -15.40 4.07 2.45
CA LEU A 163 -15.63 2.69 2.07
C LEU A 163 -16.39 1.93 3.14
N PHE A 164 -17.22 0.99 2.71
CA PHE A 164 -17.98 0.09 3.55
C PHE A 164 -17.75 -1.35 3.11
N ILE A 165 -17.59 -2.25 4.07
CA ILE A 165 -17.52 -3.68 3.82
C ILE A 165 -18.88 -4.33 4.09
N LYS A 166 -19.23 -5.33 3.28
CA LYS A 166 -20.40 -6.18 3.50
C LYS A 166 -20.02 -7.63 3.29
N GLU A 167 -20.35 -8.47 4.28
CA GLU A 167 -20.37 -9.92 4.11
C GLU A 167 -21.69 -10.34 3.47
N HIS A 168 -21.61 -11.07 2.36
CA HIS A 168 -22.72 -11.60 1.59
C HIS A 168 -22.92 -13.10 1.87
N SER A 169 -23.47 -13.82 0.89
CA SER A 169 -23.65 -15.27 0.91
C SER A 169 -22.35 -16.03 1.17
N CYS A 170 -22.49 -17.10 1.94
CA CYS A 170 -21.43 -18.08 2.14
C CYS A 170 -21.79 -19.37 1.42
N HIS A 171 -20.84 -19.89 0.65
CA HIS A 171 -21.00 -21.13 -0.08
C HIS A 171 -20.13 -22.21 0.55
N HIS A 172 -20.70 -23.39 0.76
CA HIS A 172 -19.93 -24.55 1.14
C HIS A 172 -19.23 -25.12 -0.09
N ILE A 173 -17.91 -25.05 -0.10
CA ILE A 173 -17.08 -25.61 -1.17
C ILE A 173 -16.57 -26.95 -0.66
N LYS A 174 -17.02 -28.04 -1.31
CA LYS A 174 -16.56 -29.39 -1.02
C LYS A 174 -15.86 -29.98 -2.24
N THR A 175 -14.61 -30.35 -2.07
CA THR A 175 -13.83 -31.16 -3.00
C THR A 175 -13.47 -32.50 -2.32
N ARG A 176 -12.74 -33.38 -3.00
CA ARG A 176 -12.28 -34.65 -2.41
C ARG A 176 -11.42 -34.48 -1.15
N TYR A 177 -10.71 -33.35 -1.03
CA TYR A 177 -9.74 -33.11 0.04
C TYR A 177 -10.04 -31.89 0.91
N ILE A 178 -10.94 -31.00 0.48
CA ILE A 178 -11.20 -29.72 1.13
C ILE A 178 -12.71 -29.57 1.31
N SER A 179 -13.13 -29.28 2.54
CA SER A 179 -14.50 -28.88 2.88
C SER A 179 -14.40 -27.55 3.62
N ASP A 180 -14.85 -26.46 3.00
CA ASP A 180 -14.69 -25.12 3.57
C ASP A 180 -15.92 -24.24 3.31
N HIS A 181 -16.21 -23.32 4.23
CA HIS A 181 -17.28 -22.33 4.10
C HIS A 181 -16.70 -21.00 3.62
N ASN A 182 -16.88 -20.73 2.33
CA ASN A 182 -16.34 -19.53 1.71
C ASN A 182 -17.41 -18.42 1.61
N CYS A 183 -17.31 -17.41 2.48
CA CYS A 183 -18.15 -16.21 2.43
C CYS A 183 -17.65 -15.19 1.42
N MET A 184 -18.58 -14.53 0.73
CA MET A 184 -18.26 -13.43 -0.17
C MET A 184 -18.24 -12.09 0.58
N TYR A 185 -17.25 -11.24 0.30
CA TYR A 185 -17.15 -9.88 0.81
C TYR A 185 -17.15 -8.86 -0.34
N ALA A 186 -17.95 -7.81 -0.19
CA ALA A 186 -17.97 -6.67 -1.10
C ALA A 186 -17.47 -5.42 -0.39
N ILE A 187 -16.76 -4.57 -1.14
CA ILE A 187 -16.37 -3.22 -0.73
C ILE A 187 -17.20 -2.25 -1.55
N CYS A 188 -17.86 -1.32 -0.86
CA CYS A 188 -18.76 -0.34 -1.45
C CYS A 188 -18.32 1.08 -1.13
N GLU A 189 -18.28 1.94 -2.14
CA GLU A 189 -18.05 3.38 -1.96
C GLU A 189 -19.40 4.08 -1.70
N LYS A 190 -19.50 4.82 -0.60
CA LYS A 190 -20.68 5.64 -0.30
C LYS A 190 -20.51 7.04 -0.88
N LYS A 191 -21.47 7.47 -1.70
CA LYS A 191 -21.56 8.84 -2.23
C LYS A 191 -22.92 9.40 -1.84
N ASN A 192 -22.95 10.45 -1.01
CA ASN A 192 -24.15 10.98 -0.36
C ASN A 192 -24.82 9.93 0.55
N GLU A 193 -26.16 9.81 0.54
CA GLU A 193 -26.89 8.81 1.35
C GLU A 193 -26.89 7.41 0.73
N ASP A 194 -26.55 7.28 -0.56
CA ASP A 194 -26.63 6.02 -1.31
C ASP A 194 -25.28 5.28 -1.42
N TYR A 195 -25.36 3.93 -1.35
CA TYR A 195 -24.22 3.03 -1.59
C TYR A 195 -24.12 2.72 -3.08
N MET A 196 -23.30 3.47 -3.79
CA MET A 196 -23.41 3.59 -5.26
C MET A 196 -22.56 2.57 -6.03
N LEU A 197 -21.44 2.08 -5.50
CA LEU A 197 -20.50 1.24 -6.26
C LEU A 197 -19.88 0.16 -5.37
N CYS A 198 -20.43 -1.06 -5.46
CA CYS A 198 -19.90 -2.24 -4.78
C CYS A 198 -19.05 -3.10 -5.72
N SER A 199 -17.89 -3.52 -5.25
CA SER A 199 -16.99 -4.45 -5.95
C SER A 199 -16.67 -5.65 -5.07
N ASP A 200 -16.54 -6.83 -5.69
CA ASP A 200 -16.04 -8.03 -5.00
C ASP A 200 -14.59 -7.82 -4.54
N ALA A 201 -14.33 -8.14 -3.27
CA ALA A 201 -13.02 -8.00 -2.64
C ALA A 201 -12.38 -9.34 -2.24
N ASN A 202 -13.06 -10.48 -2.41
CA ASN A 202 -12.65 -11.79 -1.85
C ASN A 202 -11.29 -12.30 -2.33
N TYR A 203 -10.90 -11.94 -3.55
CA TYR A 203 -9.86 -12.62 -4.28
C TYR A 203 -8.72 -11.69 -4.68
N SER A 204 -7.64 -12.28 -5.19
CA SER A 204 -6.48 -11.56 -5.74
C SER A 204 -5.63 -10.85 -4.69
N GLY A 205 -5.78 -11.16 -3.41
CA GLY A 205 -5.04 -10.53 -2.31
C GLY A 205 -5.51 -9.13 -1.95
N LYS A 206 -6.67 -8.69 -2.48
CA LYS A 206 -7.29 -7.40 -2.16
C LYS A 206 -7.82 -7.34 -0.74
N LEU A 207 -8.34 -8.44 -0.23
CA LEU A 207 -8.84 -8.53 1.13
C LEU A 207 -8.02 -9.56 1.90
N ILE A 208 -7.37 -9.09 2.96
CA ILE A 208 -6.55 -9.90 3.85
C ILE A 208 -7.33 -10.07 5.14
N PHE A 209 -7.73 -11.30 5.44
CA PHE A 209 -8.41 -11.64 6.66
C PHE A 209 -7.41 -11.71 7.81
N LEU A 210 -7.58 -10.87 8.82
CA LEU A 210 -6.75 -10.84 10.03
C LEU A 210 -7.38 -11.80 11.05
N HIS A 211 -6.90 -13.03 11.08
CA HIS A 211 -7.48 -14.11 11.87
C HIS A 211 -6.84 -14.21 13.26
N SER A 212 -7.68 -14.36 14.28
CA SER A 212 -7.26 -14.81 15.62
C SER A 212 -8.37 -15.66 16.25
N ALA A 213 -7.99 -16.66 17.02
CA ALA A 213 -8.89 -17.69 17.57
C ALA A 213 -10.03 -17.11 18.45
N ASN A 214 -9.83 -15.95 19.09
CA ASN A 214 -10.75 -15.40 20.10
C ASN A 214 -11.56 -14.19 19.62
N GLN A 215 -11.72 -14.00 18.30
CA GLN A 215 -12.33 -12.78 17.79
C GLN A 215 -13.85 -12.87 17.64
N LYS A 216 -14.56 -11.96 18.35
CA LYS A 216 -15.99 -11.68 18.17
C LYS A 216 -16.31 -11.02 16.83
N TYR A 217 -15.33 -10.33 16.25
CA TYR A 217 -15.44 -9.52 15.04
C TYR A 217 -14.49 -10.04 13.97
N LYS A 218 -14.95 -10.08 12.72
CA LYS A 218 -14.08 -10.42 11.59
C LYS A 218 -13.33 -9.17 11.15
N LYS A 219 -12.01 -9.22 11.18
CA LYS A 219 -11.14 -8.09 10.84
C LYS A 219 -10.49 -8.28 9.48
N PHE A 220 -10.40 -7.21 8.71
CA PHE A 220 -9.86 -7.24 7.36
C PHE A 220 -8.97 -6.05 7.08
N MET A 221 -7.91 -6.28 6.31
CA MET A 221 -7.20 -5.23 5.60
C MET A 221 -7.56 -5.30 4.12
N TYR A 222 -8.19 -4.24 3.62
CA TYR A 222 -8.47 -4.05 2.20
C TYR A 222 -7.35 -3.25 1.54
N LEU A 223 -6.76 -3.84 0.51
CA LEU A 223 -5.74 -3.28 -0.36
C LEU A 223 -6.33 -3.12 -1.77
N PRO A 224 -6.62 -1.88 -2.23
CA PRO A 224 -7.04 -1.63 -3.60
C PRO A 224 -6.03 -2.16 -4.61
N GLU A 225 -6.47 -2.42 -5.85
CA GLU A 225 -5.62 -2.94 -6.93
C GLU A 225 -4.30 -2.17 -7.08
N ARG A 226 -4.35 -0.83 -6.96
CA ARG A 226 -3.18 0.05 -7.01
C ARG A 226 -2.06 -0.38 -6.04
N CYS A 227 -2.40 -0.89 -4.86
CA CYS A 227 -1.46 -1.42 -3.87
C CYS A 227 -0.69 -2.67 -4.33
N LEU A 228 -1.37 -3.49 -5.13
CA LEU A 228 -0.89 -4.80 -5.58
C LEU A 228 -0.02 -4.69 -6.84
N THR A 229 -0.07 -3.55 -7.54
CA THR A 229 0.80 -3.27 -8.68
C THR A 229 2.25 -3.08 -8.26
N ARG A 230 3.19 -3.32 -9.18
CA ARG A 230 4.62 -3.00 -8.97
C ARG A 230 4.95 -1.52 -9.20
N ASP A 231 4.07 -0.77 -9.86
CA ASP A 231 4.32 0.64 -10.17
C ASP A 231 4.40 1.47 -8.88
N SER A 232 5.59 1.99 -8.59
CA SER A 232 5.87 2.80 -7.41
C SER A 232 5.31 4.23 -7.51
N ASN A 233 4.79 4.64 -8.67
CA ASN A 233 4.11 5.91 -8.84
C ASN A 233 2.64 5.86 -8.37
N LEU A 234 2.06 4.67 -8.21
CA LEU A 234 0.68 4.50 -7.75
C LEU A 234 0.62 4.47 -6.23
N ALA A 235 -0.04 5.48 -5.66
CA ALA A 235 -0.28 5.53 -4.22
C ALA A 235 -1.22 4.39 -3.77
N CYS A 236 -0.78 3.64 -2.75
CA CYS A 236 -1.53 2.53 -2.17
C CYS A 236 -2.33 2.96 -0.95
N VAL A 237 -3.65 3.00 -1.06
CA VAL A 237 -4.54 3.49 0.02
C VAL A 237 -5.23 2.32 0.73
N PRO A 238 -4.69 1.78 1.83
CA PRO A 238 -5.30 0.66 2.52
C PRO A 238 -6.44 1.10 3.43
N TYR A 239 -7.36 0.17 3.68
CA TYR A 239 -8.47 0.36 4.60
C TYR A 239 -8.54 -0.82 5.57
N TYR A 240 -8.80 -0.53 6.83
CA TYR A 240 -9.11 -1.51 7.85
C TYR A 240 -10.62 -1.62 7.99
N CYS A 241 -11.16 -2.82 7.99
CA CYS A 241 -12.60 -3.05 8.07
C CYS A 241 -12.90 -4.10 9.13
N GLU A 242 -14.02 -3.94 9.84
CA GLU A 242 -14.53 -4.94 10.78
C GLU A 242 -15.98 -5.29 10.46
N THR A 243 -16.34 -6.57 10.55
CA THR A 243 -17.73 -7.02 10.42
C THR A 243 -18.16 -7.85 11.63
N ASN A 244 -19.42 -7.73 11.99
CA ASN A 244 -20.02 -8.46 13.12
C ASN A 244 -21.31 -9.20 12.76
N ALA A 245 -21.84 -8.98 11.56
CA ALA A 245 -23.06 -9.58 11.07
C ALA A 245 -23.01 -9.74 9.55
N LYS A 246 -23.72 -10.75 9.05
CA LYS A 246 -23.96 -10.93 7.62
C LYS A 246 -24.95 -9.89 7.08
N ASP A 247 -24.83 -9.61 5.80
CA ASP A 247 -25.70 -8.75 4.99
C ASP A 247 -25.84 -7.29 5.44
N LYS A 248 -25.03 -6.84 6.41
CA LYS A 248 -24.95 -5.46 6.87
C LYS A 248 -23.69 -4.76 6.33
N PHE A 249 -23.80 -3.46 6.13
CA PHE A 249 -22.68 -2.60 5.76
C PHE A 249 -21.97 -2.09 7.02
N PHE A 250 -20.65 -2.20 7.06
CA PHE A 250 -19.82 -1.66 8.13
C PHE A 250 -18.81 -0.67 7.53
N PRO A 251 -18.61 0.50 8.14
CA PRO A 251 -17.62 1.46 7.65
C PRO A 251 -16.21 0.88 7.81
N CYS A 252 -15.36 1.16 6.83
CA CYS A 252 -13.94 0.90 6.91
C CYS A 252 -13.20 2.15 7.37
N GLU A 253 -12.25 1.97 8.27
CA GLU A 253 -11.33 3.01 8.71
C GLU A 253 -10.13 3.09 7.75
N HIS A 254 -9.76 4.29 7.36
CA HIS A 254 -8.49 4.49 6.67
C HIS A 254 -7.31 4.25 7.63
N LYS A 255 -6.20 3.74 7.11
CA LYS A 255 -4.97 3.60 7.88
C LYS A 255 -3.81 4.27 7.15
N GLU A 256 -3.07 5.09 7.88
CA GLU A 256 -1.77 5.58 7.40
C GLU A 256 -0.83 4.38 7.23
N ILE A 257 -0.08 4.37 6.14
CA ILE A 257 0.79 3.25 5.80
C ILE A 257 2.11 3.73 5.21
N SER A 258 3.15 2.96 5.47
CA SER A 258 4.45 3.08 4.84
C SER A 258 4.60 1.94 3.85
N VAL A 259 5.12 2.25 2.67
CA VAL A 259 5.31 1.28 1.60
C VAL A 259 6.76 1.31 1.14
N ILE A 260 7.32 0.12 0.93
CA ILE A 260 8.60 -0.08 0.27
C ILE A 260 8.39 -0.71 -1.10
N LYS A 261 9.16 -0.22 -2.08
CA LYS A 261 9.19 -0.69 -3.47
C LYS A 261 10.61 -0.64 -4.03
N ASP A 262 10.80 -1.31 -5.16
CA ASP A 262 11.96 -1.22 -6.03
C ASP A 262 13.29 -1.53 -5.33
N ILE A 263 13.33 -2.58 -4.50
CA ILE A 263 14.60 -3.05 -3.91
C ILE A 263 15.52 -3.58 -5.01
N MET A 264 16.69 -2.95 -5.18
CA MET A 264 17.67 -3.34 -6.19
C MET A 264 19.11 -3.01 -5.79
N PRO A 265 20.13 -3.65 -6.39
CA PRO A 265 21.53 -3.31 -6.19
C PRO A 265 21.81 -1.83 -6.47
N TYR A 266 22.53 -1.17 -5.55
CA TYR A 266 22.80 0.28 -5.62
C TYR A 266 23.46 0.69 -6.95
N ALA A 267 24.40 -0.11 -7.46
CA ALA A 267 25.08 0.14 -8.73
C ALA A 267 24.12 0.23 -9.94
N LYS A 268 23.01 -0.52 -9.93
CA LYS A 268 22.00 -0.45 -11.00
C LYS A 268 21.15 0.80 -10.90
N ARG A 269 20.96 1.35 -9.70
CA ARG A 269 20.18 2.57 -9.50
C ARG A 269 20.98 3.82 -9.85
N SER A 270 22.29 3.84 -9.69
CA SER A 270 23.10 4.97 -10.17
C SER A 270 22.95 5.25 -11.67
N GLU A 271 22.54 4.25 -12.45
CA GLU A 271 22.21 4.39 -13.88
C GLU A 271 20.79 4.95 -14.13
N VAL A 272 19.91 4.94 -13.12
CA VAL A 272 18.52 5.40 -13.19
C VAL A 272 18.38 6.69 -12.35
N MET A 273 18.07 7.82 -12.99
CA MET A 273 18.07 9.13 -12.33
C MET A 273 17.28 9.13 -11.01
N PRO A 274 17.81 9.73 -9.93
CA PRO A 274 17.10 9.84 -8.67
C PRO A 274 15.79 10.62 -8.87
N ILE A 275 14.71 10.07 -8.33
CA ILE A 275 13.41 10.72 -8.32
C ILE A 275 13.55 11.97 -7.44
N LYS A 276 13.29 13.16 -7.97
CA LYS A 276 13.31 14.40 -7.18
C LYS A 276 12.34 14.27 -5.99
N GLN A 277 12.75 14.82 -4.84
CA GLN A 277 11.90 14.97 -3.66
C GLN A 277 10.57 15.61 -4.06
N GLN A 278 9.47 14.93 -3.79
CA GLN A 278 8.14 15.42 -4.13
C GLN A 278 7.19 15.06 -2.99
N ILE A 279 6.66 16.09 -2.33
CA ILE A 279 5.38 15.97 -1.64
C ILE A 279 4.35 15.97 -2.77
N VAL A 280 3.76 14.81 -3.04
CA VAL A 280 2.76 14.68 -4.11
C VAL A 280 1.40 14.80 -3.48
N HIS A 281 0.70 15.89 -3.80
CA HIS A 281 -0.73 16.00 -3.56
C HIS A 281 -1.44 15.25 -4.67
N HIS A 282 -2.13 14.17 -4.32
CA HIS A 282 -3.01 13.47 -5.23
C HIS A 282 -4.45 13.83 -4.87
N GLU A 283 -5.00 14.82 -5.55
CA GLU A 283 -6.45 14.94 -5.67
C GLU A 283 -6.89 13.89 -6.70
N ASP A 284 -7.45 12.77 -6.23
CA ASP A 284 -8.00 11.70 -7.08
C ASP A 284 -9.29 12.13 -7.83
N ASN A 285 -9.52 13.43 -8.02
CA ASN A 285 -10.69 13.98 -8.69
C ASN A 285 -10.29 14.80 -9.92
N LEU A 286 -9.99 14.12 -11.03
CA LEU A 286 -10.47 14.64 -12.30
C LEU A 286 -11.99 14.55 -12.23
N SER A 287 -12.61 15.64 -11.76
CA SER A 287 -14.07 15.74 -11.70
C SER A 287 -14.64 15.41 -13.08
N ALA A 288 -15.83 14.80 -13.13
CA ALA A 288 -16.51 14.55 -14.40
C ALA A 288 -16.58 15.84 -15.24
N SER A 289 -16.71 17.01 -14.60
CA SER A 289 -16.63 18.33 -15.25
C SER A 289 -15.29 18.63 -15.91
N ALA A 290 -14.14 18.20 -15.36
CA ALA A 290 -12.83 18.38 -15.98
C ALA A 290 -12.63 17.45 -17.19
N LEU A 291 -13.14 16.21 -17.11
CA LEU A 291 -13.16 15.27 -18.24
C LEU A 291 -14.11 15.74 -19.36
N PHE A 292 -15.27 16.29 -19.00
CA PHE A 292 -16.17 16.95 -19.95
C PHE A 292 -15.53 18.20 -20.56
N ALA A 293 -14.85 19.04 -19.77
CA ALA A 293 -14.16 20.21 -20.32
C ALA A 293 -13.05 19.80 -21.31
N MET A 294 -12.25 18.79 -21.00
CA MET A 294 -11.18 18.33 -21.90
C MET A 294 -11.69 17.68 -23.20
N THR A 295 -12.88 17.08 -23.18
CA THR A 295 -13.47 16.45 -24.37
C THR A 295 -14.34 17.41 -25.19
N LEU A 296 -14.99 18.38 -24.55
CA LEU A 296 -16.00 19.24 -25.16
C LEU A 296 -15.42 20.60 -25.62
N MET A 297 -14.33 21.08 -25.00
CA MET A 297 -13.64 22.31 -25.43
C MET A 297 -13.05 22.22 -26.86
N PRO A 298 -12.39 21.12 -27.28
CA PRO A 298 -11.94 20.97 -28.66
C PRO A 298 -13.10 21.01 -29.67
N PHE A 299 -14.24 20.41 -29.31
CA PHE A 299 -15.45 20.42 -30.14
C PHE A 299 -16.07 21.81 -30.28
N LEU A 300 -16.14 22.58 -29.19
CA LEU A 300 -16.65 23.97 -29.23
C LEU A 300 -15.76 24.88 -30.08
N ILE A 301 -14.44 24.73 -29.98
CA ILE A 301 -13.49 25.49 -30.81
C ILE A 301 -13.73 25.17 -32.29
N LEU A 302 -13.84 23.89 -32.66
CA LEU A 302 -14.13 23.47 -34.04
C LEU A 302 -15.50 23.99 -34.51
N PHE A 303 -16.51 23.98 -33.64
CA PHE A 303 -17.85 24.48 -33.97
C PHE A 303 -17.84 25.98 -34.27
N VAL A 304 -17.08 26.78 -33.50
CA VAL A 304 -16.91 28.22 -33.77
C VAL A 304 -16.20 28.46 -35.09
N PHE A 305 -15.13 27.71 -35.39
CA PHE A 305 -14.45 27.83 -36.69
C PHE A 305 -15.36 27.46 -37.86
N PHE A 306 -16.17 26.41 -37.71
CA PHE A 306 -17.12 25.99 -38.74
C PHE A 306 -18.20 27.06 -38.98
N TRP A 307 -18.73 27.65 -37.92
CA TRP A 307 -19.69 28.75 -38.04
C TRP A 307 -19.07 30.01 -38.64
N CYS A 308 -17.86 30.40 -38.21
CA CYS A 308 -17.15 31.52 -38.83
C CYS A 308 -16.89 31.29 -40.32
N TYR A 309 -16.55 30.05 -40.71
CA TYR A 309 -16.34 29.68 -42.11
C TYR A 309 -17.65 29.75 -42.92
N LEU A 310 -18.75 29.18 -42.40
CA LEU A 310 -20.07 29.28 -43.02
C LEU A 310 -20.53 30.74 -43.15
N TYR A 311 -20.41 31.53 -42.08
CA TYR A 311 -20.77 32.95 -42.07
C TYR A 311 -19.97 33.75 -43.11
N LYS A 312 -18.65 33.51 -43.21
CA LYS A 312 -17.79 34.13 -44.23
C LYS A 312 -18.24 33.77 -45.64
N ASN A 313 -18.59 32.51 -45.91
CA ASN A 313 -19.09 32.07 -47.21
C ASN A 313 -20.48 32.64 -47.55
N PHE A 314 -21.39 32.72 -46.59
CA PHE A 314 -22.70 33.37 -46.77
C PHE A 314 -22.55 34.87 -47.06
N LYS A 315 -21.69 35.58 -46.33
CA LYS A 315 -21.39 37.00 -46.57
C LYS A 315 -20.78 37.22 -47.96
N LYS A 316 -19.90 36.32 -48.42
CA LYS A 316 -19.29 36.37 -49.75
C LYS A 316 -20.30 36.10 -50.89
N ARG A 317 -21.26 35.19 -50.69
CA ARG A 317 -22.38 34.94 -51.64
C ARG A 317 -23.37 36.10 -51.69
N ARG A 318 -23.67 36.79 -50.58
CA ARG A 318 -24.52 37.99 -50.58
C ARG A 318 -23.91 39.16 -51.35
N ARG A 319 -22.59 39.38 -51.27
CA ARG A 319 -21.89 40.44 -52.04
C ARG A 319 -21.83 40.18 -53.55
N ARG A 320 -21.93 38.94 -54.00
CA ARG A 320 -21.98 38.59 -55.44
C ARG A 320 -23.38 38.72 -56.08
N LYS A 321 -24.42 39.00 -55.29
CA LYS A 321 -25.78 39.24 -55.80
C LYS A 321 -26.15 40.73 -55.91
N ILE A 322 -25.21 41.64 -55.62
CA ILE A 322 -25.41 43.11 -55.65
C ILE A 322 -24.53 43.75 -56.75
N TYR A 323 -24.11 42.98 -57.76
CA TYR A 323 -23.51 43.49 -58.99
C TYR A 323 -24.26 42.91 -60.18
#